data_AF-A0A965T676-F1
#
_entry.id   AF-A0A965T676-F1
#
_cell.length_a   1.000
_cell.length_b   1.000
_cell.length_c   1.000
_cell.angle_alpha   90.00
_cell.angle_beta   90.00
_cell.angle_gamma   90.00
#
_symmetry.space_group_name_H-M   'P 1'
#
loop_
_entity.id
_entity.type
_entity.pdbx_description
1 polymer ?
#
loop_
_entity_poly.entity_id
_entity_poly.type
_entity_poly.pdbx_seq_one_letter_code
_entity_poly.pdbx_strand_id
1 'polypeptide(L)' 'MIRKATKSDIDWMVKLSHQKRLTYSKEQPNFWKMSKNSDEIQKKYFEKELKNDDVIALIYEEKQGFIIGKLVTPPEV' A
#
# COMPACT_ATOMS: atom_id res chain seq x y z
N MET A 1 -9.59 -15.41 4.81
CA MET A 1 -10.22 -14.51 5.82
C MET A 1 -9.60 -13.11 5.68
N ILE A 2 -10.33 -12.06 6.05
CA ILE A 2 -9.82 -10.67 6.02
C ILE A 2 -9.46 -10.25 7.45
N ARG A 3 -8.30 -9.64 7.64
CA ARG A 3 -7.85 -9.12 8.95
C ARG A 3 -7.18 -7.76 8.81
N LYS A 4 -7.02 -7.07 9.94
CA LYS A 4 -6.21 -5.84 10.00
C LYS A 4 -4.77 -6.13 9.60
N ALA A 5 -4.19 -5.21 8.84
CA ALA A 5 -2.76 -5.19 8.56
C ALA A 5 -1.99 -4.89 9.84
N THR A 6 -0.83 -5.53 9.98
CA THR A 6 0.09 -5.34 11.10
C THR A 6 1.46 -4.95 10.57
N LYS A 7 2.37 -4.53 11.45
CA LYS A 7 3.73 -4.15 11.05
C LYS A 7 4.48 -5.28 10.33
N SER A 8 4.21 -6.55 10.66
CA SER A 8 4.84 -7.71 10.01
C SER A 8 4.35 -7.93 8.58
N ASP A 9 3.26 -7.29 8.17
CA ASP A 9 2.71 -7.39 6.82
C ASP A 9 3.34 -6.40 5.84
N ILE A 10 4.03 -5.36 6.33
CA ILE A 10 4.54 -4.24 5.53
C ILE A 10 5.44 -4.73 4.40
N ASP A 11 6.43 -5.58 4.68
CA ASP A 11 7.36 -6.04 3.66
C ASP A 11 6.64 -6.83 2.55
N TRP A 12 5.60 -7.59 2.92
CA TRP A 12 4.75 -8.28 1.94
C TRP A 12 3.89 -7.28 1.11
N MET A 13 3.29 -6.28 1.75
CA MET A 13 2.50 -5.24 1.07
C MET A 13 3.35 -4.44 0.08
N VAL A 14 4.59 -4.11 0.45
CA VAL A 14 5.55 -3.43 -0.44
C VAL A 14 5.91 -4.34 -1.61
N LYS A 15 6.19 -5.63 -1.37
CA LYS A 15 6.48 -6.59 -2.45
C LYS A 15 5.32 -6.71 -3.44
N LEU A 16 4.08 -6.81 -2.96
CA LEU A 16 2.90 -6.88 -3.82
C LEU A 16 2.74 -5.60 -4.66
N SER A 17 2.97 -4.44 -4.04
CA SER A 17 2.92 -3.15 -4.73
C SER A 17 4.03 -2.98 -5.76
N HIS A 18 5.24 -3.50 -5.48
CA HIS A 18 6.35 -3.53 -6.43
C HIS A 18 5.97 -4.36 -7.66
N GLN A 19 5.43 -5.56 -7.46
CA GLN A 19 4.97 -6.41 -8.57
C GLN A 19 3.94 -5.68 -9.45
N LYS A 20 2.99 -4.98 -8.83
CA LYS A 20 2.00 -4.16 -9.55
C LYS A 20 2.65 -3.03 -10.35
N ARG A 21 3.61 -2.30 -9.77
CA ARG A 21 4.39 -1.27 -10.49
C ARG A 21 5.18 -1.84 -11.65
N LEU A 22 5.78 -3.02 -11.48
CA LEU A 22 6.54 -3.69 -12.53
C LEU A 22 5.63 -4.07 -13.71
N THR A 23 4.43 -4.60 -13.43
CA THR A 23 3.43 -4.89 -14.46
C THR A 23 3.05 -3.62 -15.22
N TYR A 24 2.71 -2.53 -14.52
CA TYR A 24 2.38 -1.26 -15.17
C TYR A 24 3.53 -0.68 -15.97
N SER A 25 4.77 -0.77 -15.47
CA SER A 25 5.95 -0.29 -16.19
C SER A 25 6.23 -1.09 -17.47
N LYS A 26 5.82 -2.36 -17.53
CA LYS A 26 5.94 -3.20 -18.73
C LYS A 26 4.82 -2.93 -19.74
N GLU A 27 3.58 -2.81 -19.25
CA GLU A 27 2.40 -2.66 -20.11
C GLU A 27 2.21 -1.22 -20.62
N GLN A 28 2.64 -0.23 -19.84
CA GLN A 28 2.42 1.20 -20.11
C GLN A 28 3.68 2.03 -19.82
N PRO A 29 4.82 1.76 -20.47
CA PRO A 29 6.12 2.34 -20.13
C PRO A 29 6.20 3.87 -20.29
N ASN A 30 5.37 4.45 -21.16
CA ASN A 30 5.32 5.90 -21.38
C ASN A 30 4.68 6.67 -20.21
N PHE A 31 3.75 6.03 -19.50
CA PHE A 31 3.06 6.62 -18.34
C PHE A 31 3.66 6.16 -17.01
N TRP A 32 4.17 4.93 -16.97
CA TRP A 32 4.65 4.30 -15.76
C TRP A 32 6.13 3.95 -15.87
N LYS A 33 6.95 4.70 -15.14
CA LYS A 33 8.36 4.40 -14.94
C LYS A 33 8.63 4.14 -13.47
N MET A 34 9.13 2.96 -13.16
CA MET A 34 9.46 2.59 -11.78
C MET A 34 10.66 3.41 -11.27
N SER A 35 10.49 4.06 -10.12
CA SER A 35 11.58 4.74 -9.42
C SER A 35 12.44 3.73 -8.65
N LYS A 36 13.75 3.98 -8.57
CA LYS A 36 14.70 3.11 -7.85
C LYS A 36 14.37 2.99 -6.36
N ASN A 37 13.83 4.06 -5.76
CA ASN A 37 13.58 4.12 -4.30
C ASN A 37 12.09 3.93 -3.97
N SER A 38 11.27 3.42 -4.91
CA SER A 38 9.82 3.30 -4.71
C SER A 38 9.45 2.46 -3.49
N ASP A 39 10.22 1.40 -3.25
CA ASP A 39 9.93 0.42 -2.22
C ASP A 39 10.23 0.99 -0.82
N GLU A 40 11.32 1.73 -0.68
CA GLU A 40 11.68 2.43 0.56
C GLU A 40 10.68 3.52 0.92
N ILE A 41 10.27 4.33 -0.08
CA ILE A 41 9.27 5.39 0.12
C ILE A 41 7.94 4.76 0.55
N GLN A 42 7.53 3.67 -0.11
CA GLN A 42 6.29 3.00 0.20
C GLN A 42 6.31 2.31 1.56
N LYS A 43 7.45 1.72 1.96
CA LYS A 43 7.64 1.15 3.29
C LYS A 43 7.40 2.22 4.37
N LYS A 44 8.05 3.38 4.25
CA LYS A 44 7.87 4.52 5.16
C LYS A 44 6.42 5.01 5.19
N TYR A 45 5.75 5.03 4.04
CA TYR A 45 4.33 5.37 3.95
C TYR A 45 3.47 4.38 4.74
N PHE A 46 3.59 3.08 4.51
CA PHE A 46 2.82 2.07 5.26
C PHE A 46 3.14 2.07 6.76
N GLU A 47 4.39 2.27 7.16
CA GLU A 47 4.77 2.41 8.57
C GLU A 47 4.09 3.62 9.25
N LYS A 48 3.87 4.71 8.51
CA LYS A 48 3.13 5.88 8.99
C LYS A 48 1.64 5.60 9.06
N GLU A 49 1.05 5.07 7.99
CA GLU A 49 -0.39 4.85 7.89
C GLU A 49 -0.88 3.81 8.90
N LEU A 50 -0.13 2.74 9.16
CA LEU A 50 -0.51 1.72 10.15
C LEU A 50 -0.46 2.21 11.60
N LYS A 51 0.09 3.39 11.86
CA LYS A 51 0.07 4.05 13.18
C LYS A 51 -1.06 5.07 13.31
N ASN A 52 -1.80 5.34 12.23
CA ASN A 52 -2.85 6.33 12.21
C ASN A 52 -4.19 5.66 12.54
N ASP A 53 -4.85 6.11 13.60
CA ASP A 53 -6.13 5.56 14.05
C ASP A 53 -7.28 5.81 13.04
N ASP A 54 -7.14 6.84 12.19
CA ASP A 54 -8.09 7.12 11.11
C ASP A 54 -7.88 6.23 9.87
N VAL A 55 -6.86 5.36 9.88
CA VAL A 55 -6.56 4.47 8.75
C VAL A 55 -7.07 3.06 9.02
N ILE A 56 -7.83 2.55 8.05
CA ILE A 56 -8.26 1.17 7.99
C ILE A 56 -7.44 0.46 6.92
N ALA A 57 -6.47 -0.34 7.34
CA ALA A 57 -5.69 -1.21 6.47
C ALA A 57 -6.11 -2.68 6.69
N LEU A 58 -6.58 -3.32 5.63
CA LEU A 58 -7.05 -4.71 5.66
C LEU A 58 -6.27 -5.55 4.67
N ILE A 59 -5.95 -6.79 5.05
CA ILE A 59 -5.30 -7.76 4.18
C ILE A 59 -6.16 -9.02 4.05
N TYR A 60 -6.05 -9.68 2.91
CA TYR A 60 -6.51 -11.05 2.75
C TYR A 60 -5.43 -12.00 3.25
N GLU A 61 -5.77 -12.94 4.14
CA GLU A 61 -4.79 -13.80 4.83
C GLU A 61 -3.95 -14.68 3.89
N GLU A 62 -4.51 -15.10 2.76
CA GLU A 62 -3.75 -15.82 1.72
C GLU A 62 -2.77 -14.91 0.98
N LYS A 63 -2.64 -13.64 1.41
CA LYS A 63 -1.67 -12.70 0.90
C LYS A 63 -1.81 -12.47 -0.61
N GLN A 64 -3.06 -12.45 -1.08
CA GLN A 64 -3.41 -12.13 -2.48
C GLN A 64 -3.68 -10.64 -2.69
N GLY A 65 -4.00 -9.89 -1.62
CA GLY A 65 -4.36 -8.48 -1.75
C GLY A 65 -4.53 -7.77 -0.42
N PHE A 66 -4.41 -6.45 -0.46
CA PHE A 66 -4.69 -5.56 0.65
C PHE A 66 -5.40 -4.30 0.17
N ILE A 67 -6.13 -3.67 1.08
CA ILE A 67 -6.75 -2.36 0.88
C ILE A 67 -6.38 -1.43 2.02
N ILE A 68 -6.25 -0.14 1.73
CA ILE A 68 -6.03 0.90 2.72
C ILE A 68 -7.04 2.02 2.42
N GLY A 69 -7.82 2.38 3.42
CA GLY A 69 -8.72 3.53 3.40
C GLY A 69 -8.42 4.44 4.58
N LYS A 70 -8.71 5.74 4.42
CA LYS A 70 -8.57 6.75 5.46
C LYS A 70 -9.92 7.39 5.73
N LEU A 71 -10.29 7.47 6.99
CA LEU A 71 -11.43 8.26 7.46
C LEU A 71 -11.06 9.74 7.37
N VAL A 72 -11.90 10.53 6.70
CA VAL A 72 -11.67 11.96 6.50
C VAL A 72 -12.89 12.69 7.00
N THR A 73 -12.70 13.54 8.00
CA THR A 73 -13.75 14.46 8.46
C THR A 73 -14.07 15.44 7.32
N PRO A 74 -15.34 15.63 6.97
CA PRO A 74 -15.71 16.62 5.96
C PRO A 74 -15.24 18.02 6.39
N PRO A 75 -14.86 18.90 5.43
CA PRO A 75 -14.50 20.27 5.75
C PRO A 75 -15.71 21.00 6.35
N GLU A 76 -15.45 21.96 7.24
CA GLU A 76 -16.48 22.88 7.72
C GLU A 76 -17.02 23.70 6.53
N VAL A 77 -18.34 23.78 6.43
CA VAL A 77 -19.08 24.58 5.42
C VAL A 77 -19.20 26.03 5.84
#